data_AF-T0ZB44-F1
#
_entry.id   AF-T0ZB44-F1
#
_cell.length_a   1.000
_cell.length_b   1.000
_cell.length_c   1.000
_cell.angle_alpha   90.00
_cell.angle_beta   90.00
_cell.angle_gamma   90.00
#
_symmetry.space_group_name_H-M   'P 1'
#
loop_
_entity.id
_entity.type
_entity.pdbx_description
1 polymer ?
#
loop_
_entity_poly.entity_id
_entity_poly.type
_entity_poly.pdbx_seq_one_letter_code
_entity_poly.pdbx_strand_id
1 'polypeptide(L)' 'MRTLAIFLIRLYQWTVSPLLGPNCRFHPSCSQYALE' A
#
# COMPACT_ATOMS: atom_id res chain seq x y z
N MET A 1 12.08 13.35 -3.89
CA MET A 1 11.89 12.14 -4.73
C MET A 1 11.14 10.98 -4.04
N ARG A 2 10.89 11.01 -2.71
CA ARG A 2 10.11 9.95 -2.02
C ARG A 2 8.59 10.12 -2.14
N THR A 3 8.08 11.34 -2.27
CA THR A 3 6.64 11.66 -2.31
C THR A 3 5.87 11.06 -3.49
N LEU A 4 6.49 10.96 -4.68
CA LEU A 4 5.85 10.35 -5.85
C LEU A 4 5.61 8.85 -5.65
N ALA A 5 6.59 8.13 -5.08
CA ALA A 5 6.44 6.71 -4.77
C ALA A 5 5.35 6.49 -3.71
N ILE A 6 5.32 7.34 -2.67
CA ILE A 6 4.28 7.30 -1.63
C ILE A 6 2.89 7.51 -2.25
N PHE A 7 2.76 8.46 -3.17
CA PHE A 7 1.49 8.78 -3.83
C PHE A 7 0.99 7.62 -4.72
N LEU A 8 1.90 7.00 -5.48
CA LEU A 8 1.59 5.81 -6.31
C LEU A 8 1.16 4.61 -5.46
N ILE A 9 1.85 4.35 -4.35
CA ILE A 9 1.52 3.28 -3.41
C ILE A 9 0.13 3.51 -2.80
N ARG A 10 -0.21 4.75 -2.47
CA ARG A 10 -1.50 5.12 -1.87
C ARG A 10 -2.65 5.02 -2.86
N LEU A 11 -2.42 5.43 -4.11
CA LEU A 11 -3.37 5.27 -5.21
C LEU A 11 -3.64 3.78 -5.49
N TYR A 12 -2.57 2.98 -5.51
CA TYR A 12 -2.66 1.53 -5.64
C TYR A 12 -3.40 0.91 -4.45
N GLN A 13 -3.12 1.30 -3.21
CA GLN A 13 -3.90 0.83 -2.06
C GLN A 13 -5.37 1.21 -2.21
N TRP A 14 -5.71 2.40 -2.67
CA TRP A 14 -7.13 2.79 -2.76
C TRP A 14 -7.90 2.04 -3.84
N THR A 15 -7.25 1.67 -4.96
CA THR A 15 -7.86 0.87 -6.02
C THR A 15 -7.84 -0.63 -5.73
N VAL A 16 -6.80 -1.11 -5.04
CA VAL A 16 -6.56 -2.54 -4.77
C VAL A 16 -7.10 -2.97 -3.41
N SER A 17 -7.06 -2.15 -2.35
CA SER A 17 -7.66 -2.47 -1.04
C SER A 17 -9.12 -2.92 -1.11
N PRO A 18 -10.03 -2.30 -1.90
CA PRO A 18 -11.39 -2.81 -2.02
C PRO A 18 -11.46 -4.14 -2.77
N LEU A 19 -10.52 -4.43 -3.68
CA LEU A 19 -10.48 -5.67 -4.47
C LEU A 19 -9.81 -6.84 -3.73
N LEU A 20 -8.79 -6.58 -2.92
CA LEU A 20 -8.01 -7.61 -2.25
C LEU A 20 -8.66 -8.10 -0.95
N GLY A 21 -9.65 -7.38 -0.42
CA GLY A 21 -10.19 -7.67 0.91
C GLY A 21 -9.10 -7.67 2.00
N PRO A 22 -9.41 -8.07 3.24
CA PRO A 22 -8.45 -8.17 4.34
C PRO A 22 -7.51 -9.38 4.17
N ASN A 23 -6.78 -9.47 3.05
CA ASN A 23 -5.81 -10.54 2.76
C ASN A 23 -4.35 -10.12 3.03
N CYS A 24 -4.10 -9.02 3.74
CA CYS A 24 -2.75 -8.69 4.20
C CYS A 24 -2.38 -9.61 5.38
N ARG A 25 -1.78 -10.76 5.05
CA ARG A 25 -1.29 -11.75 6.02
C ARG A 25 -0.15 -11.21 6.91
N PHE A 26 0.59 -10.21 6.46
CA PHE A 26 1.62 -9.51 7.21
C PHE A 26 1.14 -8.11 7.57
N HIS A 27 1.16 -7.79 8.87
CA HIS A 27 0.88 -6.46 9.41
C HIS A 27 2.20 -5.90 9.96
N PRO A 28 2.67 -4.71 9.54
CA PRO A 28 2.05 -3.82 8.57
C PRO A 28 2.17 -4.31 7.12
N SER A 29 1.34 -3.78 6.21
CA SER A 29 1.33 -4.20 4.80
C SER A 29 2.72 -4.04 4.15
N CYS A 30 3.04 -4.84 3.13
CA CYS A 30 4.29 -4.71 2.36
C CYS A 30 4.50 -3.27 1.84
N SER A 31 3.42 -2.60 1.47
CA SER A 31 3.46 -1.18 1.14
C SER A 31 3.82 -0.25 2.31
N GLN A 32 3.44 -0.58 3.55
CA GLN A 32 3.92 0.16 4.72
C GLN A 32 5.40 -0.10 4.99
N TYR A 33 5.90 -1.32 4.81
CA TYR A 33 7.34 -1.60 4.88
C TYR A 33 8.15 -0.84 3.82
N ALA A 34 7.55 -0.56 2.66
CA ALA A 34 8.17 0.28 1.64
C ALA A 34 8.10 1.79 1.97
N LEU A 35 7.28 2.18 2.95
CA LEU A 35 7.07 3.57 3.38
C LEU A 35 7.85 3.93 4.65
N GLU A 36 8.10 2.95 5.53
CA GLU A 36 9.06 3.00 6.64
C GLU A 36 10.50 3.15 6.10
#